data_AF-A0A350PE08-F1
#
_entry.id   AF-A0A350PE08-F1
#
_cell.length_a   1.000
_cell.length_b   1.000
_cell.length_c   1.000
_cell.angle_alpha   90.00
_cell.angle_beta   90.00
_cell.angle_gamma   90.00
#
_symmetry.space_group_name_H-M   'P 1'
#
loop_
_entity.id
_entity.type
_entity.pdbx_description
1 polymer ?
#
loop_
_entity_poly.entity_id
_entity_poly.type
_entity_poly.pdbx_seq_one_letter_code
_entity_poly.pdbx_strand_id
1 'polypeptide(L)'
;MRHYKVNRLFHTVYEDSEELPQNIKRKVNHKRDQVSIGDWIETDDGCYMEVLRSGNMTKAKGKNRKVSYIGTRTGTYLLKSKIDSSRRENIYTLSGLDPKTMTRENLNKYERLFVQYLVGGMKPVEAYIKSFPTDNPGYANFKSAELTKTKRIRKAMKKELEPVLEKLGITQEYVLEGIKSTIEVAENDDTKLKALFKLSDILDLEDKSSAKVTQLTGIQFQGFSEEQLDKAERPKEIESGT
;
A
#
# COMPACT_ATOMS: atom_id res chain seq x y z
N MET A 1 3.05 -20.62 20.32
CA MET A 1 4.15 -19.64 20.12
C MET A 1 4.25 -19.09 18.67
N ARG A 2 4.29 -17.77 18.45
CA ARG A 2 4.49 -17.11 17.13
C ARG A 2 5.78 -16.28 17.08
N HIS A 3 6.52 -16.32 15.97
CA HIS A 3 7.75 -15.55 15.79
C HIS A 3 7.60 -14.41 14.78
N TYR A 4 8.18 -13.26 15.09
CA TYR A 4 8.16 -12.11 14.21
C TYR A 4 9.50 -11.34 14.25
N LYS A 5 10.04 -10.96 13.09
CA LYS A 5 11.31 -10.22 12.94
C LYS A 5 11.23 -8.67 12.99
N VAL A 6 11.55 -8.00 14.11
CA VAL A 6 11.66 -6.52 14.18
C VAL A 6 13.12 -6.15 14.08
N ASN A 7 13.46 -5.15 13.27
CA ASN A 7 14.79 -4.54 13.33
C ASN A 7 15.95 -5.57 13.35
N ARG A 8 15.78 -6.67 12.58
CA ARG A 8 16.69 -7.84 12.48
C ARG A 8 16.73 -8.80 13.67
N LEU A 9 16.02 -8.53 14.76
CA LEU A 9 15.85 -9.42 15.92
C LEU A 9 14.53 -10.20 15.83
N PHE A 10 14.54 -11.46 16.29
CA PHE A 10 13.33 -12.29 16.40
C PHE A 10 12.69 -12.09 17.76
N HIS A 11 11.41 -11.73 17.76
CA HIS A 11 10.61 -11.62 18.97
C HIS A 11 9.49 -12.64 18.93
N THR A 12 9.18 -13.17 20.11
CA THR A 12 8.20 -14.21 20.30
C THR A 12 6.93 -13.64 20.93
N VAL A 13 5.78 -14.08 20.43
CA VAL A 13 4.49 -13.96 21.10
C VAL A 13 4.11 -15.34 21.64
N TYR A 14 3.87 -15.43 22.94
CA TYR A 14 3.41 -16.66 23.58
C TYR A 14 1.89 -16.66 23.64
N GLU A 15 1.27 -17.78 23.29
CA GLU A 15 -0.19 -17.91 23.29
C GLU A 15 -0.70 -18.39 24.64
N ASP A 16 0.12 -19.13 25.39
CA ASP A 16 -0.21 -19.65 26.72
C ASP A 16 0.76 -19.13 27.80
N SER A 17 0.25 -19.05 29.02
CA SER A 17 0.98 -18.71 30.24
C SER A 17 2.05 -19.73 30.62
N GLU A 18 1.91 -20.98 30.19
CA GLU A 18 2.86 -22.07 30.45
C GLU A 18 4.09 -22.02 29.53
N GLU A 19 3.98 -21.40 28.36
CA GLU A 19 5.11 -21.21 27.42
C GLU A 19 6.07 -20.09 27.88
N LEU A 20 5.70 -19.32 28.91
CA LEU A 20 6.51 -18.21 29.41
C LEU A 20 7.74 -18.71 30.18
N PRO A 21 8.96 -18.24 29.83
CA PRO A 21 10.15 -18.48 30.63
C PRO A 21 9.95 -18.02 32.08
N GLN A 22 10.35 -18.86 33.05
CA GLN A 22 10.18 -18.61 34.49
C GLN A 22 10.84 -17.31 34.98
N ASN A 23 11.76 -16.71 34.21
CA ASN A 23 12.42 -15.46 34.57
C ASN A 23 11.61 -14.19 34.24
N ILE A 24 10.46 -14.33 33.57
CA ILE A 24 9.68 -13.20 33.07
C ILE A 24 8.63 -12.80 34.11
N LYS A 25 8.74 -11.56 34.61
CA LYS A 25 7.71 -10.97 35.49
C LYS A 25 6.57 -10.40 34.64
N ARG A 26 5.44 -11.10 34.60
CA ARG A 26 4.21 -10.64 33.94
C ARG A 26 3.63 -9.39 34.62
N LYS A 27 3.37 -8.34 33.86
CA LYS A 27 2.56 -7.20 34.31
C LYS A 27 1.14 -7.33 33.77
N VAL A 28 0.21 -7.66 34.67
CA VAL A 28 -1.22 -7.83 34.38
C VAL A 28 -1.87 -6.48 34.07
N ASN A 29 -2.92 -6.52 33.25
CA ASN A 29 -3.68 -5.41 32.65
C ASN A 29 -3.93 -4.15 33.51
N HIS A 30 -3.99 -4.27 34.83
CA HIS A 30 -4.26 -3.17 35.77
C HIS A 30 -3.00 -2.36 36.17
N LYS A 31 -1.79 -2.77 35.75
CA LYS A 31 -0.52 -2.04 35.98
C LYS A 31 0.10 -1.49 34.69
N ARG A 32 -0.71 -1.34 33.63
CA ARG A 32 -0.27 -0.85 32.30
C ARG A 32 0.43 0.52 32.36
N ASP A 33 0.08 1.38 33.34
CA ASP A 33 0.68 2.71 33.52
C ASP A 33 2.14 2.70 34.04
N GLN A 34 2.69 1.54 34.44
CA GLN A 34 4.06 1.40 34.97
C GLN A 34 4.94 0.48 34.12
N VAL A 35 4.59 0.31 32.85
CA VAL A 35 5.29 -0.61 31.93
C VAL A 35 6.49 0.09 31.30
N SER A 36 7.66 -0.55 31.44
CA SER A 36 8.94 -0.11 30.88
C SER A 36 9.29 -0.94 29.64
N ILE A 37 10.26 -0.47 28.87
CA ILE A 37 10.82 -1.23 27.74
C ILE A 37 11.43 -2.53 28.26
N GLY A 38 11.12 -3.66 27.62
CA GLY A 38 11.55 -5.01 28.00
C GLY A 38 10.59 -5.74 28.94
N ASP A 39 9.54 -5.08 29.44
CA ASP A 39 8.49 -5.74 30.22
C ASP A 39 7.57 -6.57 29.31
N TRP A 40 6.96 -7.60 29.89
CA TRP A 40 5.98 -8.46 29.23
C TRP A 40 4.57 -8.14 29.70
N ILE A 41 3.67 -7.98 28.75
CA ILE A 41 2.27 -7.65 28.96
C ILE A 41 1.36 -8.78 28.49
N GLU A 42 0.26 -8.93 29.19
CA GLU A 42 -0.87 -9.77 28.77
C GLU A 42 -1.80 -8.95 27.86
N THR A 43 -2.16 -9.53 26.72
CA THR A 43 -3.10 -8.96 25.76
C THR A 43 -4.53 -9.30 26.14
N ASP A 44 -5.50 -8.58 25.58
CA ASP A 44 -6.91 -8.88 25.85
C ASP A 44 -7.35 -10.21 25.19
N ASP A 45 -6.56 -10.73 24.24
CA ASP A 45 -6.73 -12.04 23.61
C ASP A 45 -6.07 -13.19 24.41
N GLY A 46 -5.52 -12.92 25.60
CA GLY A 46 -4.84 -13.91 26.45
C GLY A 46 -3.41 -14.26 26.05
N CYS A 47 -2.87 -13.65 24.99
CA CYS A 47 -1.47 -13.82 24.57
C CYS A 47 -0.51 -12.91 25.35
N TYR A 48 0.77 -13.27 25.39
CA TYR A 48 1.83 -12.51 26.05
C TYR A 48 2.83 -11.93 25.06
N MET A 49 3.13 -10.64 25.22
CA MET A 49 4.01 -9.90 24.30
C MET A 49 5.03 -9.03 25.04
N GLU A 50 6.21 -8.92 24.46
CA GLU A 50 7.26 -7.99 24.90
C GLU A 50 6.96 -6.54 24.44
N VAL A 51 7.20 -5.59 25.35
CA VAL A 51 7.14 -4.16 25.07
C VAL A 51 8.49 -3.68 24.56
N LEU A 52 8.52 -3.32 23.28
CA LEU A 52 9.75 -2.90 22.61
C LEU A 52 9.97 -1.38 22.69
N ARG A 53 8.87 -0.64 22.83
CA ARG A 53 8.87 0.83 22.80
C ARG A 53 7.81 1.35 23.77
N SER A 54 8.09 2.47 24.41
CA SER A 54 7.13 3.20 25.23
C SER A 54 7.33 4.69 25.03
N GLY A 55 6.26 5.47 25.07
CA GLY A 55 6.35 6.91 24.93
C GLY A 55 5.10 7.63 25.41
N ASN A 56 5.18 8.96 25.43
CA ASN A 56 4.08 9.83 25.81
C ASN A 56 3.73 10.75 24.63
N MET A 57 2.45 10.86 24.31
CA MET A 57 1.92 11.79 23.32
C MET A 57 1.01 12.83 23.98
N THR A 58 0.93 14.01 23.37
CA THR A 58 0.02 15.06 23.79
C THR A 58 -1.22 15.08 22.90
N LYS A 59 -2.40 14.94 23.51
CA LYS A 59 -3.69 15.13 22.86
C LYS A 59 -3.93 16.63 22.64
N ALA A 60 -4.46 16.97 21.46
CA ALA A 60 -4.85 18.33 21.12
C ALA A 60 -6.02 18.84 21.98
N LYS A 61 -6.93 17.95 22.43
CA LYS A 61 -8.15 18.27 23.18
C LYS A 61 -8.33 17.33 24.39
N GLY A 62 -8.90 17.85 25.49
CA GLY A 62 -9.29 17.10 26.69
C GLY A 62 -8.55 17.51 27.98
N LYS A 63 -9.11 17.15 29.16
CA LYS A 63 -8.56 17.47 30.49
C LYS A 63 -7.20 16.80 30.74
N ASN A 64 -7.04 15.55 30.34
CA ASN A 64 -5.76 14.82 30.40
C ASN A 64 -5.08 14.84 29.03
N ARG A 65 -4.17 15.80 28.84
CA ARG A 65 -3.47 15.98 27.56
C ARG A 65 -2.36 14.95 27.35
N LYS A 66 -1.73 14.41 28.40
CA LYS A 66 -0.70 13.38 28.26
C LYS A 66 -1.33 12.00 28.17
N VAL A 67 -0.96 11.25 27.14
CA VAL A 67 -1.38 9.85 26.95
C VAL A 67 -0.17 9.02 26.63
N SER A 68 0.01 7.94 27.37
CA SER A 68 1.10 7.02 27.16
C SER A 68 0.71 5.92 26.18
N TYR A 69 1.69 5.48 25.39
CA TYR A 69 1.54 4.43 24.41
C TYR A 69 2.70 3.44 24.53
N ILE A 70 2.45 2.24 24.04
CA ILE A 70 3.42 1.15 23.96
C ILE A 70 3.47 0.65 22.52
N GLY A 71 4.67 0.35 22.05
CA GLY A 71 4.91 -0.31 20.77
C GLY A 71 5.35 -1.73 21.04
N THR A 72 4.52 -2.69 20.67
CA THR A 72 4.84 -4.12 20.70
C THR A 72 5.32 -4.56 19.32
N ARG A 73 5.44 -5.88 19.16
CA ARG A 73 5.73 -6.50 17.88
C ARG A 73 4.58 -6.44 16.87
N THR A 74 3.35 -6.43 17.37
CA THR A 74 2.13 -6.50 16.57
C THR A 74 1.62 -5.13 16.18
N GLY A 75 1.89 -4.10 16.97
CA GLY A 75 1.36 -2.76 16.72
C GLY A 75 1.86 -1.70 17.70
N THR A 76 1.35 -0.48 17.56
CA THR A 76 1.46 0.55 18.59
C THR A 76 0.09 0.79 19.20
N TYR A 77 0.00 0.70 20.53
CA TYR A 77 -1.25 0.73 21.29
C TYR A 77 -1.22 1.84 22.34
N LEU A 78 -2.39 2.40 22.64
CA LEU A 78 -2.54 3.28 23.80
C LEU A 78 -2.72 2.40 25.04
N LEU A 79 -2.14 2.78 26.19
CA LEU A 79 -2.27 1.97 27.41
C LEU A 79 -3.73 1.75 27.83
N LYS A 80 -4.60 2.71 27.51
CA LYS A 80 -6.04 2.69 27.82
C LYS A 80 -6.90 2.00 26.76
N SER A 81 -6.33 1.62 25.61
CA SER A 81 -7.07 0.91 24.56
C SER A 81 -6.96 -0.59 24.72
N LYS A 82 -7.83 -1.32 24.00
CA LYS A 82 -7.68 -2.76 23.85
C LYS A 82 -6.39 -3.09 23.08
N ILE A 83 -5.72 -4.16 23.48
CA ILE A 83 -4.45 -4.63 22.89
C ILE A 83 -4.68 -6.05 22.38
N ASP A 84 -4.56 -6.22 21.07
CA ASP A 84 -4.70 -7.49 20.37
C ASP A 84 -3.34 -8.08 19.94
N SER A 85 -3.33 -9.38 19.72
CA SER A 85 -2.16 -10.14 19.24
C SER A 85 -2.02 -10.12 17.70
N SER A 86 -2.97 -9.51 16.99
CA SER A 86 -2.98 -9.43 15.52
C SER A 86 -1.96 -8.41 15.01
N ARG A 87 -1.10 -8.83 14.08
CA ARG A 87 -0.05 -7.96 13.52
C ARG A 87 -0.64 -6.95 12.54
N ARG A 88 -0.46 -5.66 12.84
CA ARG A 88 -0.79 -4.51 11.98
C ARG A 88 0.16 -4.42 10.77
N GLU A 89 -0.31 -3.82 9.67
CA GLU A 89 0.51 -3.53 8.49
C GLU A 89 1.71 -2.64 8.87
N ASN A 90 1.45 -1.56 9.60
CA ASN A 90 2.47 -0.66 10.11
C ASN A 90 2.50 -0.63 11.63
N ILE A 91 3.43 -1.37 12.22
CA ILE A 91 3.60 -1.50 13.67
C ILE A 91 4.06 -0.21 14.37
N TYR A 92 4.47 0.82 13.61
CA TYR A 92 4.95 2.10 14.14
C TYR A 92 3.84 3.17 14.20
N THR A 93 2.64 2.84 13.74
CA THR A 93 1.49 3.77 13.74
C THR A 93 0.39 3.27 14.67
N LEU A 94 -0.32 4.20 15.32
CA LEU A 94 -1.48 3.86 16.16
C LEU A 94 -2.67 3.32 15.35
N SER A 95 -2.83 3.81 14.12
CA SER A 95 -3.82 3.29 13.18
C SER A 95 -3.47 1.87 12.75
N GLY A 96 -2.19 1.52 12.72
CA GLY A 96 -1.70 0.24 12.20
C GLY A 96 -1.75 0.12 10.68
N LEU A 97 -2.21 1.18 10.00
CA LEU A 97 -2.25 1.29 8.55
C LEU A 97 -1.02 2.05 8.07
N ASP A 98 -0.44 1.60 6.97
CA ASP A 98 0.59 2.37 6.31
C ASP A 98 -0.01 3.72 5.86
N PRO A 99 0.57 4.86 6.27
CA PRO A 99 0.11 6.18 5.83
C PRO A 99 0.41 6.42 4.35
N LYS A 100 0.88 5.39 3.61
CA LYS A 100 1.02 5.41 2.17
C LYS A 100 -0.29 5.95 1.62
N THR A 101 -0.13 7.07 0.95
CA THR A 101 -1.14 7.91 0.34
C THR A 101 -2.02 7.16 -0.67
N MET A 102 -1.98 5.83 -0.79
CA MET A 102 -2.63 5.08 -1.86
C MET A 102 -4.06 4.62 -1.52
N THR A 103 -4.42 4.48 -0.25
CA THR A 103 -5.72 3.93 0.18
C THR A 103 -6.83 4.98 0.34
N ARG A 104 -6.49 6.27 0.33
CA ARG A 104 -7.49 7.35 0.50
C ARG A 104 -8.19 7.67 -0.82
N GLU A 105 -9.52 7.72 -0.81
CA GLU A 105 -10.33 8.10 -1.97
C GLU A 105 -10.46 9.63 -2.11
N ASN A 106 -10.66 10.33 -1.00
CA ASN A 106 -10.95 11.77 -0.98
C ASN A 106 -9.68 12.63 -0.98
N LEU A 107 -9.71 13.75 -1.72
CA LEU A 107 -8.61 14.70 -1.82
C LEU A 107 -8.47 15.59 -0.57
N ASN A 108 -7.23 15.81 -0.15
CA ASN A 108 -6.87 16.82 0.85
C ASN A 108 -6.88 18.24 0.26
N LYS A 109 -6.94 19.29 1.10
CA LYS A 109 -6.87 20.70 0.68
C LYS A 109 -5.61 21.00 -0.16
N TYR A 110 -4.46 20.54 0.29
CA TYR A 110 -3.18 20.68 -0.43
C TYR A 110 -3.17 19.91 -1.76
N GLU A 111 -3.78 18.72 -1.79
CA GLU A 111 -3.90 17.95 -3.03
C GLU A 111 -4.78 18.63 -4.07
N ARG A 112 -5.80 19.41 -3.67
CA ARG A 112 -6.60 20.21 -4.61
C ARG A 112 -5.76 21.34 -5.23
N LEU A 113 -4.99 22.06 -4.42
CA LEU A 113 -4.07 23.09 -4.91
C LEU A 113 -3.01 22.48 -5.85
N PHE A 114 -2.49 21.32 -5.49
CA PHE A 114 -1.56 20.56 -6.32
C PHE A 114 -2.15 20.25 -7.69
N VAL A 115 -3.39 19.73 -7.75
CA VAL A 115 -4.10 19.46 -9.00
C VAL A 115 -4.29 20.74 -9.81
N GLN A 116 -4.69 21.84 -9.19
CA GLN A 116 -4.88 23.12 -9.87
C GLN A 116 -3.58 23.62 -10.52
N TYR A 117 -2.44 23.51 -9.82
CA TYR A 117 -1.14 23.88 -10.39
C TYR A 117 -0.71 22.96 -11.55
N LEU A 118 -0.99 21.66 -11.45
CA LEU A 118 -0.72 20.72 -12.55
C LEU A 118 -1.56 21.03 -13.79
N VAL A 119 -2.85 21.32 -13.61
CA VAL A 119 -3.75 21.72 -14.72
C VAL A 119 -3.29 23.03 -15.34
N GLY A 120 -2.75 23.96 -14.54
CA GLY A 120 -2.09 25.17 -15.01
C GLY A 120 -0.76 24.96 -15.74
N GLY A 121 -0.31 23.72 -15.95
CA GLY A 121 0.91 23.39 -16.69
C GLY A 121 2.20 23.41 -15.88
N MET A 122 2.13 23.52 -14.55
CA MET A 122 3.32 23.53 -13.69
C MET A 122 3.96 22.14 -13.59
N LYS A 123 5.29 22.09 -13.49
CA LYS A 123 6.00 20.83 -13.27
C LYS A 123 5.59 20.19 -11.93
N PRO A 124 5.48 18.85 -11.83
CA PRO A 124 5.03 18.18 -10.61
C PRO A 124 5.84 18.53 -9.35
N VAL A 125 7.15 18.72 -9.49
CA VAL A 125 8.02 19.07 -8.35
C VAL A 125 7.70 20.47 -7.82
N GLU A 126 7.59 21.45 -8.71
CA GLU A 126 7.26 22.84 -8.37
C GLU A 126 5.84 22.97 -7.82
N ALA A 127 4.89 22.26 -8.44
CA ALA A 127 3.51 22.21 -7.96
C ALA A 127 3.45 21.64 -6.53
N TYR A 128 4.28 20.64 -6.21
CA TYR A 128 4.32 20.05 -4.87
C TYR A 128 4.89 21.02 -3.84
N ILE A 129 6.00 21.70 -4.14
CA ILE A 129 6.61 22.70 -3.25
C ILE A 129 5.64 23.85 -2.98
N LYS A 130 4.87 24.30 -3.98
CA LYS A 130 3.89 25.39 -3.78
C LYS A 130 2.63 24.96 -3.04
N SER A 131 2.23 23.69 -3.14
CA SER A 131 0.99 23.20 -2.56
C SER A 131 1.16 22.57 -1.18
N PHE A 132 2.35 22.09 -0.82
CA PHE A 132 2.64 21.47 0.46
C PHE A 132 3.69 22.28 1.23
N PRO A 133 3.66 22.29 2.58
CA PRO A 133 4.66 22.98 3.38
C PRO A 133 5.99 22.20 3.39
N THR A 134 6.70 22.19 2.26
CA THR A 134 8.03 21.59 2.14
C THR A 134 8.90 22.38 1.18
N ASP A 135 10.16 22.59 1.57
CA ASP A 135 11.17 23.26 0.73
C ASP A 135 12.21 22.27 0.18
N ASN A 136 12.07 20.97 0.47
CA ASN A 136 13.04 19.97 0.04
C ASN A 136 12.73 19.46 -1.39
N PRO A 137 13.57 19.77 -2.39
CA PRO A 137 13.31 19.40 -3.78
C PRO A 137 13.41 17.89 -4.02
N GLY A 138 14.32 17.19 -3.34
CA GLY A 138 14.47 15.73 -3.49
C GLY A 138 13.24 14.98 -2.97
N TYR A 139 12.74 15.39 -1.81
CA TYR A 139 11.50 14.86 -1.25
C TYR A 139 10.29 15.18 -2.14
N ALA A 140 10.19 16.42 -2.62
CA ALA A 140 9.13 16.86 -3.52
C ALA A 140 9.14 16.08 -4.84
N ASN A 141 10.31 15.75 -5.40
CA ASN A 141 10.41 14.96 -6.63
C ASN A 141 9.84 13.56 -6.44
N PHE A 142 10.27 12.85 -5.40
CA PHE A 142 9.75 11.52 -5.11
C PHE A 142 8.25 11.53 -4.82
N LYS A 143 7.79 12.48 -3.98
CA LYS A 143 6.39 12.55 -3.57
C LYS A 143 5.45 13.04 -4.65
N SER A 144 5.84 14.01 -5.47
CA SER A 144 5.02 14.46 -6.60
C SER A 144 4.81 13.36 -7.63
N ALA A 145 5.85 12.57 -7.93
CA ALA A 145 5.75 11.42 -8.81
C ALA A 145 4.86 10.32 -8.23
N GLU A 146 4.96 10.03 -6.93
CA GLU A 146 4.08 9.07 -6.23
C GLU A 146 2.62 9.54 -6.27
N LEU A 147 2.37 10.82 -5.95
CA LEU A 147 1.05 11.42 -5.85
C LEU A 147 0.32 11.44 -7.20
N THR A 148 1.03 11.77 -8.29
CA THR A 148 0.48 11.82 -9.66
C THR A 148 0.02 10.44 -10.17
N LYS A 149 0.58 9.35 -9.64
CA LYS A 149 0.16 7.98 -10.00
C LYS A 149 -1.14 7.55 -9.32
N THR A 150 -1.56 8.25 -8.26
CA THR A 150 -2.75 7.87 -7.50
C THR A 150 -4.03 8.04 -8.33
N LYS A 151 -4.97 7.09 -8.19
CA LYS A 151 -6.26 7.15 -8.91
C LYS A 151 -7.05 8.42 -8.59
N ARG A 152 -7.02 8.90 -7.34
CA ARG A 152 -7.76 10.09 -6.92
C ARG A 152 -7.27 11.38 -7.59
N ILE A 153 -5.96 11.57 -7.71
CA ILE A 153 -5.38 12.75 -8.34
C ILE A 153 -5.69 12.73 -9.84
N ARG A 154 -5.54 11.58 -10.50
CA ARG A 154 -5.90 11.43 -11.92
C ARG A 154 -7.37 11.74 -12.17
N LYS A 155 -8.28 11.28 -11.30
CA LYS A 155 -9.72 11.56 -11.42
C LYS A 155 -10.01 13.06 -11.24
N ALA A 156 -9.38 13.71 -10.26
CA ALA A 156 -9.53 15.14 -10.03
C ALA A 156 -8.97 15.96 -11.21
N MET A 157 -7.78 15.62 -11.71
CA MET A 157 -7.18 16.27 -12.88
C MET A 157 -8.08 16.21 -14.10
N LYS A 158 -8.68 15.04 -14.39
CA LYS A 158 -9.61 14.89 -15.51
C LYS A 158 -10.80 15.84 -15.39
N LYS A 159 -11.42 15.88 -14.20
CA LYS A 159 -12.58 16.73 -13.93
C LYS A 159 -12.26 18.23 -14.06
N GLU A 160 -11.08 18.66 -13.62
CA GLU A 160 -10.65 20.06 -13.74
C GLU A 160 -10.26 20.43 -15.20
N LEU A 161 -9.89 19.44 -16.03
CA LEU A 161 -9.56 19.65 -17.44
C LEU A 161 -10.78 19.69 -18.37
N GLU A 162 -11.88 19.04 -18.02
CA GLU A 162 -13.15 19.03 -18.78
C GLU A 162 -13.56 20.44 -19.29
N PRO A 163 -13.68 21.48 -18.43
CA PRO A 163 -14.09 22.81 -18.91
C PRO A 163 -13.03 23.48 -19.80
N VAL A 164 -11.75 23.12 -19.66
CA VAL A 164 -10.68 23.65 -20.52
C VAL A 164 -10.75 22.98 -21.90
N LEU A 165 -11.01 21.68 -21.94
CA LEU A 165 -11.20 20.92 -23.19
C LEU A 165 -12.43 21.40 -23.96
N GLU A 166 -13.54 21.64 -23.26
CA GLU A 166 -14.76 22.22 -23.85
C GLU A 166 -14.51 23.60 -24.46
N LYS A 167 -13.80 24.50 -23.75
CA LYS A 167 -13.41 25.81 -24.30
C LYS A 167 -12.53 25.73 -25.53
N LEU A 168 -11.72 24.68 -25.64
CA LEU A 168 -10.86 24.42 -26.81
C LEU A 168 -11.61 23.71 -27.95
N GLY A 169 -12.89 23.39 -27.78
CA GLY A 169 -13.67 22.63 -28.75
C GLY A 169 -13.25 21.15 -28.86
N ILE A 170 -12.42 20.66 -27.94
CA ILE A 170 -12.00 19.26 -27.87
C ILE A 170 -13.05 18.49 -27.10
N THR A 171 -14.18 18.24 -27.75
CA THR A 171 -15.25 17.40 -27.21
C THR A 171 -14.95 15.92 -27.47
N GLN A 172 -15.67 15.04 -26.76
CA GLN A 172 -15.59 13.60 -27.04
C GLN A 172 -16.00 13.29 -28.50
N GLU A 173 -17.00 14.02 -29.01
CA GLU A 173 -17.46 13.93 -30.39
C GLU A 173 -16.36 14.31 -31.39
N TYR A 174 -15.67 15.42 -31.16
CA TYR A 174 -14.53 15.84 -32.01
C TYR A 174 -13.44 14.77 -32.08
N VAL A 175 -13.13 14.11 -30.96
CA VAL A 175 -12.13 13.02 -30.94
C VAL A 175 -12.63 11.81 -31.73
N LEU A 176 -13.90 11.43 -31.58
CA LEU A 176 -14.50 10.30 -32.31
C LEU A 176 -14.59 10.57 -33.82
N GLU A 177 -14.95 11.80 -34.21
CA GLU A 177 -14.97 12.24 -35.61
C GLU A 177 -13.56 12.28 -36.20
N GLY A 178 -12.56 12.71 -35.43
CA GLY A 178 -11.16 12.60 -35.79
C GLY A 178 -10.73 11.14 -36.05
N ILE A 179 -11.14 10.20 -35.19
CA ILE A 179 -10.84 8.78 -35.41
C ILE A 179 -11.55 8.27 -36.67
N LYS A 180 -12.83 8.62 -36.88
CA LYS A 180 -13.59 8.25 -38.07
C LYS A 180 -12.93 8.76 -39.35
N SER A 181 -12.59 10.04 -39.41
CA SER A 181 -11.93 10.63 -40.58
C SER A 181 -10.57 9.99 -40.85
N THR A 182 -9.78 9.66 -39.80
CA THR A 182 -8.52 8.93 -40.02
C THR A 182 -8.72 7.53 -40.60
N ILE A 183 -9.82 6.84 -40.29
CA ILE A 183 -10.15 5.54 -40.89
C ILE A 183 -10.51 5.70 -42.37
N GLU A 184 -11.29 6.74 -42.70
CA GLU A 184 -11.72 7.01 -44.07
C GLU A 184 -10.55 7.46 -44.97
N VAL A 185 -9.58 8.20 -44.42
CA VAL A 185 -8.43 8.74 -45.17
C VAL A 185 -7.24 7.79 -45.20
N ALA A 186 -7.01 6.96 -44.17
CA ALA A 186 -5.83 6.11 -44.12
C ALA A 186 -5.77 5.15 -45.32
N GLU A 187 -4.61 4.99 -45.92
CA GLU A 187 -4.39 3.98 -46.97
C GLU A 187 -3.96 2.64 -46.36
N ASN A 188 -3.27 2.68 -45.22
CA ASN A 188 -2.75 1.49 -44.53
C ASN A 188 -3.81 0.81 -43.66
N ASP A 189 -4.11 -0.45 -43.98
CA ASP A 189 -5.10 -1.27 -43.27
C ASP A 189 -4.77 -1.48 -41.78
N ASP A 190 -3.49 -1.59 -41.42
CA ASP A 190 -3.06 -1.69 -40.02
C ASP A 190 -3.48 -0.50 -39.16
N THR A 191 -3.50 0.71 -39.76
CA THR A 191 -3.89 1.93 -39.04
C THR A 191 -5.41 2.00 -38.89
N LYS A 192 -6.15 1.59 -39.93
CA LYS A 192 -7.61 1.45 -39.89
C LYS A 192 -8.04 0.45 -38.82
N LEU A 193 -7.42 -0.73 -38.80
CA LEU A 193 -7.73 -1.79 -37.84
C LEU A 193 -7.47 -1.31 -36.41
N LYS A 194 -6.32 -0.68 -36.14
CA LYS A 194 -6.02 -0.13 -34.79
C LYS A 194 -7.02 0.93 -34.35
N ALA A 195 -7.47 1.80 -35.26
CA ALA A 195 -8.48 2.81 -34.97
C ALA A 195 -9.86 2.17 -34.70
N LEU A 196 -10.26 1.18 -35.51
CA LEU A 196 -11.49 0.41 -35.33
C LEU A 196 -11.50 -0.37 -34.01
N PHE A 197 -10.39 -1.02 -33.64
CA PHE A 197 -10.27 -1.71 -32.35
C PHE A 197 -10.46 -0.73 -31.18
N LYS A 198 -9.87 0.46 -31.23
CA LYS A 198 -10.08 1.49 -30.20
C LYS A 198 -11.53 1.97 -30.12
N LEU A 199 -12.24 2.09 -31.24
CA LEU A 199 -13.67 2.42 -31.25
C LEU A 199 -14.53 1.28 -30.69
N SER A 200 -14.22 0.04 -31.06
CA SER A 200 -14.85 -1.17 -30.53
C SER A 200 -14.70 -1.27 -29.02
N ASP A 201 -13.52 -0.94 -28.49
CA ASP A 201 -13.24 -0.87 -27.06
C ASP A 201 -14.08 0.19 -26.34
N ILE A 202 -14.31 1.34 -26.98
CA ILE A 202 -15.11 2.44 -26.41
C ILE A 202 -16.59 2.08 -26.38
N LEU A 203 -17.08 1.44 -27.44
CA LEU A 203 -18.46 0.99 -27.57
C LEU A 203 -18.77 -0.30 -26.78
N ASP A 204 -17.76 -0.84 -26.08
CA ASP A 204 -17.84 -2.09 -25.31
C ASP A 204 -18.43 -3.25 -26.13
N LEU A 205 -18.14 -3.26 -27.44
CA LEU A 205 -18.61 -4.30 -28.38
C LEU A 205 -17.89 -5.64 -28.15
N GLU A 206 -16.77 -5.61 -27.43
CA GLU A 206 -16.03 -6.79 -27.04
C GLU A 206 -16.44 -7.22 -25.63
N ASP A 207 -16.99 -8.42 -25.50
CA ASP A 207 -17.48 -8.97 -24.25
C ASP A 207 -16.29 -9.35 -23.33
N LYS A 208 -15.68 -8.34 -22.70
CA LYS A 208 -14.49 -8.45 -21.83
C LYS A 208 -14.77 -9.16 -20.51
N SER A 209 -16.02 -9.56 -20.26
CA SER A 209 -16.44 -10.40 -19.14
C SER A 209 -15.85 -11.81 -19.21
N SER A 210 -15.50 -12.30 -20.42
CA SER A 210 -15.01 -13.66 -20.64
C SER A 210 -13.48 -13.84 -20.50
N ALA A 211 -12.69 -12.77 -20.57
CA ALA A 211 -11.22 -12.85 -20.67
C ALA A 211 -10.46 -12.49 -19.38
N LYS A 212 -11.13 -12.37 -18.24
CA LYS A 212 -10.50 -11.91 -16.98
C LYS A 212 -10.12 -13.00 -15.98
N VAL A 213 -10.39 -14.29 -16.26
CA VAL A 213 -10.02 -15.38 -15.34
C VAL A 213 -9.53 -16.62 -16.10
N THR A 214 -8.33 -16.55 -16.68
CA THR A 214 -7.54 -17.75 -17.00
C THR A 214 -6.03 -17.50 -16.95
N GLN A 215 -5.58 -16.42 -16.28
CA GLN A 215 -4.17 -16.22 -15.95
C GLN A 215 -3.79 -16.78 -14.57
N LEU A 216 -4.52 -17.82 -14.10
CA LEU A 216 -4.29 -18.48 -12.81
C LEU A 216 -3.97 -19.99 -12.90
N THR A 217 -3.48 -20.48 -14.04
CA THR A 217 -2.95 -21.86 -14.15
C THR A 217 -1.63 -21.93 -14.91
N GLY A 218 -0.88 -20.82 -14.97
CA GLY A 218 0.51 -20.79 -15.43
C GLY A 218 1.46 -20.74 -14.25
N ILE A 219 1.53 -21.84 -13.49
CA ILE A 219 2.63 -22.23 -12.58
C ILE A 219 3.45 -21.03 -12.06
N GLN A 220 2.95 -20.37 -11.01
CA GLN A 220 3.82 -19.63 -10.13
C GLN A 220 4.76 -20.68 -9.53
N PHE A 221 5.98 -20.75 -10.05
CA PHE A 221 7.02 -21.69 -9.64
C PHE A 221 7.36 -21.43 -8.16
N GLN A 222 6.53 -21.97 -7.26
CA GLN A 222 6.93 -22.27 -5.90
C GLN A 222 8.00 -23.33 -6.07
N GLY A 223 9.26 -22.97 -5.84
CA GLY A 223 10.37 -23.91 -5.94
C GLY A 223 10.06 -25.22 -5.19
N PHE A 224 10.71 -26.30 -5.63
CA PHE A 224 10.54 -27.62 -5.05
C PHE A 224 10.64 -27.58 -3.52
N SER A 225 9.71 -28.28 -2.84
CA SER A 225 9.80 -28.49 -1.40
C SER A 225 11.04 -29.32 -1.05
N GLU A 226 11.62 -29.16 0.16
CA GLU A 226 12.81 -29.91 0.61
C GLU A 226 12.60 -31.43 0.46
N GLU A 227 11.39 -31.93 0.69
CA GLU A 227 11.02 -33.35 0.51
C GLU A 227 11.07 -33.83 -0.96
N GLN A 228 10.92 -32.92 -1.93
CA GLN A 228 11.04 -33.23 -3.36
C GLN A 228 12.49 -33.15 -3.86
N LEU A 229 13.32 -32.33 -3.21
CA LEU A 229 14.77 -32.28 -3.47
C LEU A 229 15.46 -33.53 -2.95
N ASP A 230 15.07 -34.04 -1.78
CA ASP A 230 15.64 -35.27 -1.19
C ASP A 230 15.31 -36.54 -1.99
N LYS A 231 14.22 -36.54 -2.78
CA LYS A 231 13.85 -37.67 -3.65
C LYS A 231 14.50 -37.63 -5.02
N ALA A 232 15.18 -36.55 -5.38
CA ALA A 232 15.84 -36.41 -6.67
C ALA A 232 17.25 -37.02 -6.63
N GLU A 233 17.36 -38.34 -6.75
CA GLU A 233 18.65 -38.99 -6.97
C GLU A 233 19.15 -38.73 -8.41
N ARG A 234 20.44 -38.34 -8.53
CA ARG A 234 21.13 -38.23 -9.83
C ARG A 234 21.12 -39.60 -10.52
N PRO A 235 20.69 -39.70 -11.80
CA PRO A 235 20.85 -40.94 -12.54
C PRO A 235 22.35 -41.27 -12.65
N LYS A 236 22.72 -42.50 -12.24
CA LYS A 236 24.08 -43.00 -12.32
C LYS A 236 24.50 -43.09 -13.79
N GLU A 237 25.69 -42.56 -14.08
CA GLU A 237 26.30 -42.57 -15.41
C GLU A 237 26.39 -44.02 -15.93
N ILE A 238 26.09 -44.20 -17.22
CA ILE A 238 26.28 -45.47 -17.91
C ILE A 238 27.79 -45.62 -18.12
N GLU A 239 28.46 -46.34 -17.22
CA GLU A 239 29.80 -46.87 -17.48
C GLU A 239 29.67 -48.04 -18.46
N SER A 240 29.90 -47.77 -19.73
CA SER A 240 30.42 -48.78 -20.65
C SER A 240 31.05 -48.11 -21.87
N GLY A 241 32.28 -47.63 -21.67
CA GLY A 241 33.30 -47.71 -22.71
C GLY A 241 34.03 -49.03 -22.55
N THR A 242 33.78 -49.98 -23.45
CA THR A 242 34.80 -50.85 -24.05
C THR A 242 34.27 -51.31 -25.40
#